data_AF-A0A1I5EQ68-F1
#
_entry.id   AF-A0A1I5EQ68-F1
#
_cell.length_a   1.000
_cell.length_b   1.000
_cell.length_c   1.000
_cell.angle_alpha   90.00
_cell.angle_beta   90.00
_cell.angle_gamma   90.00
#
_symmetry.space_group_name_H-M   'P 1'
#
loop_
_entity.id
_entity.type
_entity.pdbx_description
1 polymer ?
#
loop_
_entity_poly.entity_id
_entity_poly.type
_entity_poly.pdbx_seq_one_letter_code
_entity_poly.pdbx_strand_id
1 'polypeptide(L)'
;MTAQHHLDRQQSRSADDDPATEVIPRVEQPEPASAATPAPVEPSPEPEAPVGAPHLALLRPSSVVKVAAGVTAVLAILHFAAAVYGIGRPGFEIPGPIRLGNELNISTWFSSAMHLGNAGLLALIAANSVRRERWKWILLSLACAVVAMDETAANHEQVGWIIHTTFGTSGFLTYAWIIPAGILVAVVAALCLPMILRRPGAYIVIAGAAVFLFGAVGLESAGGAVFDQTGDVNAFGYNVLAGSEETLEMAGVVIAMAGLLRMAAGSGLRIAGTRFVDSSR
;
A
#
# COMPACT_ATOMS: atom_id res chain seq x y z
N MET A 1 -31.60 85.44 5.72
CA MET A 1 -32.81 84.74 5.26
C MET A 1 -33.06 85.17 3.82
N THR A 2 -33.00 84.21 2.87
CA THR A 2 -33.69 84.10 1.55
C THR A 2 -34.19 85.38 0.85
N ALA A 3 -34.18 85.54 -0.47
CA ALA A 3 -33.74 84.84 -1.67
C ALA A 3 -34.21 85.76 -2.84
N GLN A 4 -33.48 85.81 -3.96
CA GLN A 4 -33.99 85.93 -5.35
C GLN A 4 -32.93 86.55 -6.27
N HIS A 5 -32.39 85.71 -7.16
CA HIS A 5 -31.55 86.09 -8.29
C HIS A 5 -32.42 85.95 -9.55
N HIS A 6 -32.55 87.02 -10.34
CA HIS A 6 -33.14 86.96 -11.68
C HIS A 6 -32.19 87.63 -12.69
N LEU A 7 -31.79 86.81 -13.67
CA LEU A 7 -31.67 87.08 -15.11
C LEU A 7 -30.59 88.09 -15.56
N ASP A 8 -29.53 87.53 -16.15
CA ASP A 8 -28.77 88.21 -17.20
C ASP A 8 -28.72 87.34 -18.47
N ARG A 9 -29.01 87.99 -19.61
CA ARG A 9 -28.97 87.44 -20.97
C ARG A 9 -27.53 87.30 -21.43
N GLN A 10 -27.12 86.12 -21.88
CA GLN A 10 -26.01 86.01 -22.84
C GLN A 10 -26.36 85.10 -24.01
N GLN A 11 -26.12 85.65 -25.20
CA GLN A 11 -26.41 85.12 -26.52
C GLN A 11 -25.57 83.87 -26.82
N SER A 12 -26.20 82.86 -27.38
CA SER A 12 -25.55 81.67 -27.94
C SER A 12 -24.76 82.02 -29.20
N ARG A 13 -23.44 81.86 -29.18
CA ARG A 13 -22.61 81.76 -30.39
C ARG A 13 -22.47 80.27 -30.75
N SER A 14 -22.80 79.95 -32.00
CA SER A 14 -22.64 78.62 -32.62
C SER A 14 -21.15 78.37 -32.93
N ALA A 15 -20.73 77.11 -32.83
CA ALA A 15 -19.34 76.67 -32.90
C ALA A 15 -18.79 76.43 -34.34
N ASP A 16 -19.45 76.97 -35.37
CA ASP A 16 -19.11 76.72 -36.79
C ASP A 16 -18.32 77.85 -37.48
N ASP A 17 -17.93 78.91 -36.76
CA ASP A 17 -17.14 80.02 -37.31
C ASP A 17 -15.66 79.99 -36.85
N ASP A 18 -14.96 78.89 -37.12
CA ASP A 18 -13.50 78.79 -36.97
C ASP A 18 -12.80 78.70 -38.34
N PRO A 19 -11.96 79.68 -38.74
CA PRO A 19 -11.36 79.76 -40.08
C PRO A 19 -10.19 78.77 -40.33
N ALA A 20 -10.12 77.65 -39.59
CA ALA A 20 -9.05 76.66 -39.66
C ALA A 20 -9.43 75.35 -40.38
N THR A 21 -10.36 75.37 -41.35
CA THR A 21 -10.66 74.19 -42.18
C THR A 21 -9.79 74.15 -43.44
N GLU A 22 -8.54 73.69 -43.29
CA GLU A 22 -7.80 73.13 -44.44
C GLU A 22 -8.45 71.80 -44.82
N VAL A 23 -9.06 71.75 -46.00
CA VAL A 23 -9.59 70.52 -46.60
C VAL A 23 -8.41 69.65 -47.01
N ILE A 24 -8.06 68.66 -46.17
CA ILE A 24 -7.07 67.64 -46.51
C ILE A 24 -7.64 66.75 -47.63
N PRO A 25 -6.97 66.59 -48.79
CA PRO A 25 -7.44 65.69 -49.83
C PRO A 25 -7.44 64.25 -49.32
N ARG A 26 -8.58 63.58 -49.47
CA ARG A 26 -8.75 62.16 -49.13
C ARG A 26 -7.84 61.32 -50.04
N VAL A 27 -6.83 60.68 -49.46
CA VAL A 27 -6.06 59.62 -50.12
C VAL A 27 -7.00 58.46 -50.38
N GLU A 28 -7.20 58.08 -51.65
CA GLU A 28 -7.90 56.85 -52.01
C GLU A 28 -7.11 55.66 -51.45
N GLN A 29 -7.76 54.86 -50.60
CA GLN A 29 -7.20 53.60 -50.13
C GLN A 29 -7.12 52.63 -51.31
N PRO A 30 -6.03 51.86 -51.47
CA PRO A 30 -6.02 50.77 -52.43
C PRO A 30 -7.10 49.76 -52.04
N GLU A 31 -7.79 49.19 -53.03
CA GLU A 31 -8.79 48.15 -52.81
C GLU A 31 -8.25 47.03 -51.91
N PRO A 32 -9.08 46.46 -51.01
CA PRO A 32 -8.63 45.36 -50.17
C PRO A 32 -8.28 44.17 -51.08
N ALA A 33 -6.99 43.81 -51.09
CA ALA A 33 -6.54 42.56 -51.68
C ALA A 33 -7.37 41.42 -51.08
N SER A 34 -8.02 40.64 -51.96
CA SER A 34 -8.79 39.45 -51.60
C SER A 34 -7.98 38.59 -50.63
N ALA A 35 -8.40 38.58 -49.35
CA ALA A 35 -7.79 37.73 -48.34
C ALA A 35 -8.00 36.28 -48.75
N ALA A 36 -6.94 35.64 -49.25
CA ALA A 36 -6.93 34.20 -49.44
C ALA A 36 -7.21 33.55 -48.08
N THR A 37 -8.21 32.68 -48.04
CA THR A 37 -8.55 31.88 -46.85
C THR A 37 -7.30 31.11 -46.42
N PRO A 38 -6.86 31.17 -45.15
CA PRO A 38 -5.74 30.35 -44.71
C PRO A 38 -6.10 28.88 -44.89
N ALA A 39 -5.16 28.11 -45.44
CA ALA A 39 -5.33 26.67 -45.59
C ALA A 39 -5.62 26.03 -44.21
N PRO A 40 -6.42 24.95 -44.14
CA PRO A 40 -6.70 24.27 -42.88
C PRO A 40 -5.37 23.85 -42.24
N VAL A 41 -5.19 24.20 -40.96
CA VAL A 41 -4.07 23.70 -40.16
C VAL A 41 -4.27 22.19 -40.03
N GLU A 42 -3.35 21.40 -40.59
CA GLU A 42 -3.35 19.96 -40.36
C GLU A 42 -3.28 19.70 -38.85
N PRO A 43 -4.12 18.81 -38.30
CA PRO A 43 -4.07 18.49 -36.89
C PRO A 43 -2.68 17.92 -36.57
N SER A 44 -2.04 18.46 -35.54
CA SER A 44 -0.80 17.90 -35.00
C SER A 44 -0.98 16.39 -34.80
N PRO A 45 -0.02 15.55 -35.20
CA PRO A 45 -0.13 14.11 -34.98
C PRO A 45 -0.41 13.85 -33.50
N GLU A 46 -1.40 13.00 -33.22
CA GLU A 46 -1.70 12.59 -31.86
C GLU A 46 -0.40 12.07 -31.22
N PRO A 47 -0.10 12.45 -29.95
CA PRO A 47 1.08 11.93 -29.28
C PRO A 47 1.02 10.41 -29.28
N GLU A 48 1.98 9.81 -29.99
CA GLU A 48 2.10 8.37 -30.14
C GLU A 48 2.10 7.74 -28.74
N ALA A 49 1.16 6.80 -28.50
CA ALA A 49 1.06 6.13 -27.22
C ALA A 49 2.43 5.53 -26.88
N PRO A 50 2.96 5.72 -25.66
CA PRO A 50 4.28 5.20 -25.31
C PRO A 50 4.29 3.70 -25.60
N VAL A 51 5.22 3.27 -26.45
CA VAL A 51 5.44 1.87 -26.83
C VAL A 51 5.56 1.07 -25.54
N GLY A 52 4.48 0.39 -25.17
CA GLY A 52 4.38 -0.31 -23.90
C GLY A 52 5.43 -1.40 -23.87
N ALA A 53 6.31 -1.37 -22.86
CA ALA A 53 7.24 -2.46 -22.59
C ALA A 53 6.44 -3.78 -22.47
N PRO A 54 6.54 -4.72 -23.43
CA PRO A 54 5.51 -5.74 -23.62
C PRO A 54 5.61 -6.95 -22.68
N HIS A 55 6.30 -6.85 -21.54
CA HIS A 55 6.61 -8.03 -20.71
C HIS A 55 6.13 -7.98 -19.26
N LEU A 56 5.64 -6.84 -18.74
CA LEU A 56 5.15 -6.73 -17.36
C LEU A 56 3.62 -6.64 -17.23
N ALA A 57 2.88 -6.74 -18.33
CA ALA A 57 1.41 -6.80 -18.37
C ALA A 57 0.82 -8.17 -17.93
N LEU A 58 1.66 -9.10 -17.45
CA LEU A 58 1.32 -10.53 -17.35
C LEU A 58 0.72 -10.99 -16.02
N LEU A 59 0.82 -10.24 -14.94
CA LEU A 59 0.30 -10.67 -13.64
C LEU A 59 -1.08 -10.07 -13.37
N ARG A 60 -2.11 -10.90 -13.50
CA ARG A 60 -3.43 -10.57 -12.96
C ARG A 60 -3.32 -10.58 -11.43
N PRO A 61 -3.68 -9.48 -10.75
CA PRO A 61 -3.58 -9.36 -9.28
C PRO A 61 -4.30 -10.48 -8.55
N SER A 62 -5.45 -10.89 -9.09
CA SER A 62 -6.25 -11.99 -8.56
C SER A 62 -5.57 -13.36 -8.71
N SER A 63 -4.69 -13.56 -9.69
CA SER A 63 -3.93 -14.80 -9.84
C SER A 63 -2.83 -14.91 -8.79
N VAL A 64 -2.09 -13.81 -8.52
CA VAL A 64 -1.02 -13.80 -7.52
C VAL A 64 -1.57 -14.14 -6.13
N VAL A 65 -2.66 -13.50 -5.73
CA VAL A 65 -3.31 -13.77 -4.42
C VAL A 65 -3.81 -15.21 -4.34
N LYS A 66 -4.43 -15.75 -5.40
CA LYS A 66 -4.93 -17.14 -5.42
C LYS A 66 -3.79 -18.16 -5.32
N VAL A 67 -2.69 -17.93 -6.03
CA VAL A 67 -1.52 -18.81 -5.96
C VAL A 67 -0.91 -18.75 -4.56
N ALA A 68 -0.72 -17.56 -4.00
CA ALA A 68 -0.19 -17.41 -2.64
C ALA A 68 -1.10 -18.09 -1.60
N ALA A 69 -2.42 -17.87 -1.65
CA ALA A 69 -3.38 -18.54 -0.79
C ALA A 69 -3.36 -20.07 -0.94
N GLY A 70 -3.22 -20.55 -2.19
CA GLY A 70 -3.10 -21.98 -2.47
C GLY A 70 -1.84 -22.60 -1.88
N VAL A 71 -0.69 -21.93 -1.98
CA VAL A 71 0.56 -22.37 -1.36
C VAL A 71 0.44 -22.38 0.16
N THR A 72 -0.08 -21.31 0.78
CA THR A 72 -0.37 -21.28 2.23
C THR A 72 -1.23 -22.47 2.66
N ALA A 73 -2.32 -22.75 1.94
CA ALA A 73 -3.21 -23.85 2.26
C ALA A 73 -2.50 -25.22 2.15
N VAL A 74 -1.67 -25.42 1.12
CA VAL A 74 -0.89 -26.66 0.96
C VAL A 74 0.09 -26.83 2.12
N LEU A 75 0.83 -25.79 2.50
CA LEU A 75 1.78 -25.86 3.61
C LEU A 75 1.09 -26.18 4.94
N ALA A 76 -0.03 -25.51 5.23
CA ALA A 76 -0.85 -25.79 6.41
C ALA A 76 -1.34 -27.25 6.42
N ILE A 77 -1.91 -27.73 5.29
CA ILE A 77 -2.39 -29.11 5.18
C ILE A 77 -1.26 -30.11 5.42
N LEU A 78 -0.08 -29.89 4.84
CA LEU A 78 1.07 -30.78 5.02
C LEU A 78 1.51 -30.85 6.50
N HIS A 79 1.59 -29.71 7.18
CA HIS A 79 1.93 -29.66 8.60
C HIS A 79 0.89 -30.40 9.45
N PHE A 80 -0.40 -30.06 9.31
CA PHE A 80 -1.45 -30.67 10.13
C PHE A 80 -1.64 -32.15 9.83
N ALA A 81 -1.48 -32.58 8.58
CA ALA A 81 -1.48 -34.00 8.23
C ALA A 81 -0.33 -34.75 8.90
N ALA A 82 0.88 -34.16 8.93
CA ALA A 82 2.01 -34.73 9.64
C ALA A 82 1.78 -34.76 11.17
N ALA A 83 1.22 -33.70 11.75
CA ALA A 83 0.87 -33.64 13.18
C ALA A 83 -0.13 -34.75 13.56
N VAL A 84 -1.19 -34.94 12.77
CA VAL A 84 -2.19 -36.00 12.97
C VAL A 84 -1.55 -37.38 12.78
N TYR A 85 -0.69 -37.55 11.78
CA TYR A 85 0.06 -38.78 11.56
C TYR A 85 0.96 -39.12 12.76
N GLY A 86 1.48 -38.12 13.48
CA GLY A 86 2.29 -38.35 14.69
C GLY A 86 1.52 -38.90 15.90
N ILE A 87 0.18 -38.81 15.92
CA ILE A 87 -0.62 -39.24 17.08
C ILE A 87 -0.43 -40.74 17.34
N GLY A 88 -0.04 -41.08 18.57
CA GLY A 88 0.20 -42.47 18.99
C GLY A 88 1.48 -43.09 18.46
N ARG A 89 2.40 -42.29 17.88
CA ARG A 89 3.72 -42.74 17.41
C ARG A 89 4.84 -42.11 18.24
N PRO A 90 5.35 -42.80 19.27
CA PRO A 90 6.43 -42.29 20.10
C PRO A 90 7.66 -41.90 19.28
N GLY A 91 8.21 -40.70 19.52
CA GLY A 91 9.39 -40.18 18.83
C GLY A 91 9.15 -39.71 17.39
N PHE A 92 7.90 -39.67 16.92
CA PHE A 92 7.61 -39.03 15.64
C PHE A 92 7.71 -37.50 15.78
N GLU A 93 8.46 -36.89 14.87
CA GLU A 93 8.56 -35.44 14.72
C GLU A 93 8.05 -35.04 13.33
N ILE A 94 7.40 -33.88 13.25
CA ILE A 94 7.01 -33.31 11.95
C ILE A 94 8.28 -33.02 11.17
N PRO A 95 8.41 -33.45 9.90
CA PRO A 95 9.61 -33.21 9.12
C PRO A 95 9.92 -31.71 9.02
N GLY A 96 11.13 -31.31 9.42
CA GLY A 96 11.57 -29.92 9.48
C GLY A 96 11.21 -29.05 8.27
N PRO A 97 11.38 -29.52 7.01
CA PRO A 97 11.03 -28.73 5.83
C PRO A 97 9.56 -28.32 5.71
N ILE A 98 8.64 -29.01 6.36
CA ILE A 98 7.19 -28.72 6.35
C ILE A 98 6.64 -28.40 7.75
N ARG A 99 7.51 -28.32 8.75
CA ARG A 99 7.14 -28.02 10.12
C ARG A 99 6.99 -26.51 10.28
N LEU A 100 5.77 -26.01 10.08
CA LEU A 100 5.37 -24.68 10.56
C LEU A 100 5.73 -24.50 12.04
N GLY A 101 6.24 -23.31 12.41
CA GLY A 101 6.74 -22.98 13.74
C GLY A 101 8.21 -23.34 13.95
N ASN A 102 8.90 -23.78 12.91
CA ASN A 102 10.34 -23.93 12.91
C ASN A 102 10.94 -23.04 11.82
N GLU A 103 12.07 -22.46 12.14
CA GLU A 103 12.75 -21.54 11.24
C GLU A 103 13.53 -22.27 10.13
N LEU A 104 13.98 -21.51 9.12
CA LEU A 104 14.85 -22.00 8.03
C LEU A 104 14.26 -23.14 7.17
N ASN A 105 12.98 -23.04 6.81
CA ASN A 105 12.29 -24.05 5.99
C ASN A 105 11.57 -23.43 4.79
N ILE A 106 10.71 -24.21 4.11
CA ILE A 106 9.99 -23.74 2.93
C ILE A 106 8.90 -22.70 3.27
N SER A 107 8.28 -22.79 4.44
CA SER A 107 7.23 -21.85 4.85
C SER A 107 7.84 -20.50 5.20
N THR A 108 8.96 -20.47 5.92
CA THR A 108 9.61 -19.21 6.27
C THR A 108 10.17 -18.51 5.04
N TRP A 109 10.80 -19.24 4.11
CA TRP A 109 11.18 -18.67 2.82
C TRP A 109 9.99 -18.08 2.05
N PHE A 110 8.87 -18.79 2.01
CA PHE A 110 7.66 -18.34 1.33
C PHE A 110 7.04 -17.11 2.01
N SER A 111 6.95 -17.11 3.34
CA SER A 111 6.48 -15.99 4.15
C SER A 111 7.34 -14.74 3.92
N SER A 112 8.68 -14.87 4.00
CA SER A 112 9.63 -13.80 3.68
C SER A 112 9.42 -13.24 2.28
N ALA A 113 9.23 -14.10 1.27
CA ALA A 113 8.99 -13.66 -0.10
C ALA A 113 7.66 -12.88 -0.23
N MET A 114 6.60 -13.30 0.45
CA MET A 114 5.34 -12.56 0.47
C MET A 114 5.46 -11.20 1.17
N HIS A 115 6.19 -11.12 2.29
CA HIS A 115 6.48 -9.87 2.98
C HIS A 115 7.28 -8.90 2.09
N LEU A 116 8.28 -9.39 1.36
CA LEU A 116 9.00 -8.59 0.36
C LEU A 116 8.09 -8.14 -0.79
N GLY A 117 7.16 -8.99 -1.22
CA GLY A 117 6.12 -8.63 -2.20
C GLY A 117 5.26 -7.46 -1.72
N ASN A 118 4.78 -7.50 -0.46
CA ASN A 118 4.04 -6.41 0.15
C ASN A 118 4.90 -5.15 0.32
N ALA A 119 6.17 -5.30 0.71
CA ALA A 119 7.13 -4.20 0.78
C ALA A 119 7.30 -3.50 -0.58
N GLY A 120 7.43 -4.27 -1.67
CA GLY A 120 7.50 -3.76 -3.04
C GLY A 120 6.24 -3.00 -3.46
N LEU A 121 5.05 -3.54 -3.17
CA LEU A 121 3.77 -2.85 -3.44
C LEU A 121 3.67 -1.52 -2.67
N LEU A 122 4.07 -1.50 -1.40
CA LEU A 122 4.12 -0.29 -0.58
C LEU A 122 5.12 0.74 -1.12
N ALA A 123 6.28 0.30 -1.61
CA ALA A 123 7.27 1.18 -2.24
C ALA A 123 6.73 1.82 -3.53
N LEU A 124 6.00 1.04 -4.35
CA LEU A 124 5.34 1.56 -5.55
C LEU A 124 4.25 2.58 -5.20
N ILE A 125 3.44 2.31 -4.17
CA ILE A 125 2.46 3.27 -3.65
C ILE A 125 3.18 4.53 -3.15
N ALA A 126 4.30 4.39 -2.43
CA ALA A 126 5.09 5.51 -1.95
C ALA A 126 5.59 6.41 -3.09
N ALA A 127 6.11 5.81 -4.17
CA ALA A 127 6.62 6.52 -5.34
C ALA A 127 5.56 7.38 -6.03
N ASN A 128 4.28 7.00 -5.91
CA ASN A 128 3.13 7.65 -6.54
C ASN A 128 2.26 8.45 -5.54
N SER A 129 2.73 8.59 -4.30
CA SER A 129 2.02 9.32 -3.24
C SER A 129 2.50 10.77 -3.13
N VAL A 130 1.64 11.63 -2.56
CA VAL A 130 2.00 13.03 -2.28
C VAL A 130 3.15 13.12 -1.26
N ARG A 131 4.01 14.13 -1.40
CA ARG A 131 5.24 14.30 -0.61
C ARG A 131 5.03 14.19 0.91
N ARG A 132 3.91 14.70 1.43
CA ARG A 132 3.57 14.69 2.88
C ARG A 132 3.31 13.28 3.43
N GLU A 133 2.83 12.36 2.60
CA GLU A 133 2.47 10.99 2.99
C GLU A 133 3.52 9.96 2.56
N ARG A 134 4.38 10.31 1.59
CA ARG A 134 5.40 9.41 1.03
C ARG A 134 6.28 8.73 2.06
N TRP A 135 6.74 9.46 3.08
CA TRP A 135 7.60 8.88 4.12
C TRP A 135 6.88 7.80 4.94
N LYS A 136 5.55 7.89 5.13
CA LYS A 136 4.77 6.88 5.85
C LYS A 136 4.63 5.59 5.05
N TRP A 137 4.46 5.71 3.73
CA TRP A 137 4.48 4.55 2.83
C TRP A 137 5.86 3.89 2.77
N ILE A 138 6.93 4.69 2.78
CA ILE A 138 8.31 4.17 2.90
C ILE A 138 8.49 3.46 4.25
N LEU A 139 8.01 4.04 5.34
CA LEU A 139 8.07 3.41 6.67
C LEU A 139 7.39 2.04 6.67
N LEU A 140 6.18 1.92 6.12
CA LEU A 140 5.47 0.63 6.01
C LEU A 140 6.23 -0.36 5.11
N SER A 141 6.76 0.11 3.98
CA SER A 141 7.55 -0.72 3.06
C SER A 141 8.78 -1.29 3.76
N LEU A 142 9.53 -0.45 4.47
CA LEU A 142 10.70 -0.86 5.26
C LEU A 142 10.30 -1.79 6.41
N ALA A 143 9.17 -1.53 7.08
CA ALA A 143 8.68 -2.42 8.14
C ALA A 143 8.40 -3.83 7.59
N CYS A 144 7.72 -3.96 6.44
CA CYS A 144 7.52 -5.27 5.81
C CYS A 144 8.85 -5.93 5.39
N ALA A 145 9.84 -5.16 4.92
CA ALA A 145 11.15 -5.71 4.57
C ALA A 145 11.94 -6.18 5.81
N VAL A 146 11.82 -5.49 6.94
CA VAL A 146 12.43 -5.91 8.21
C VAL A 146 11.77 -7.19 8.72
N VAL A 147 10.43 -7.29 8.66
CA VAL A 147 9.73 -8.54 9.02
C VAL A 147 10.14 -9.68 8.08
N ALA A 148 10.27 -9.42 6.77
CA ALA A 148 10.74 -10.45 5.83
C ALA A 148 12.14 -10.98 6.15
N MET A 149 13.04 -10.10 6.62
CA MET A 149 14.39 -10.47 7.04
C MET A 149 14.34 -11.28 8.34
N ASP A 150 13.54 -10.82 9.31
CA ASP A 150 13.35 -11.46 10.61
C ASP A 150 12.84 -12.89 10.44
N GLU A 151 11.84 -13.11 9.60
CA GLU A 151 11.28 -14.41 9.23
C GLU A 151 12.32 -15.43 8.71
N THR A 152 13.43 -14.99 8.13
CA THR A 152 14.50 -15.92 7.71
C THR A 152 15.59 -16.06 8.78
N ALA A 153 15.82 -15.00 9.55
CA ALA A 153 16.95 -14.90 10.46
C ALA A 153 16.60 -15.18 11.92
N ALA A 154 15.31 -15.33 12.24
CA ALA A 154 14.77 -15.56 13.57
C ALA A 154 15.30 -14.55 14.62
N ASN A 155 15.42 -13.27 14.23
CA ASN A 155 16.00 -12.26 15.11
C ASN A 155 15.10 -12.00 16.34
N HIS A 156 13.78 -12.07 16.17
CA HIS A 156 12.83 -11.92 17.25
C HIS A 156 12.98 -13.01 18.32
N GLU A 157 13.34 -14.25 17.95
CA GLU A 157 13.63 -15.31 18.93
C GLU A 157 14.80 -14.91 19.83
N GLN A 158 15.90 -14.39 19.26
CA GLN A 158 17.07 -13.96 20.03
C GLN A 158 16.76 -12.78 20.95
N VAL A 159 16.03 -11.78 20.44
CA VAL A 159 15.58 -10.63 21.22
C VAL A 159 14.68 -11.09 22.37
N GLY A 160 13.74 -11.98 22.08
CA GLY A 160 12.84 -12.59 23.06
C GLY A 160 13.60 -13.34 24.14
N TRP A 161 14.57 -14.15 23.76
CA TRP A 161 15.41 -14.90 24.70
C TRP A 161 16.23 -13.98 25.63
N ILE A 162 16.83 -12.91 25.09
CA ILE A 162 17.57 -11.92 25.89
C ILE A 162 16.64 -11.25 26.91
N ILE A 163 15.44 -10.80 26.48
CA ILE A 163 14.48 -10.16 27.38
C ILE A 163 13.98 -11.15 28.43
N HIS A 164 13.63 -12.37 28.02
CA HIS A 164 13.17 -13.43 28.91
C HIS A 164 14.19 -13.75 30.00
N THR A 165 15.45 -13.98 29.63
CA THR A 165 16.53 -14.30 30.58
C THR A 165 16.93 -13.11 31.46
N THR A 166 16.79 -11.88 30.97
CA THR A 166 17.13 -10.67 31.75
C THR A 166 16.04 -10.32 32.76
N PHE A 167 14.76 -10.46 32.38
CA PHE A 167 13.63 -9.97 33.17
C PHE A 167 12.77 -11.10 33.80
N GLY A 168 13.04 -12.36 33.49
CA GLY A 168 12.30 -13.51 34.03
C GLY A 168 10.83 -13.52 33.61
N THR A 169 10.55 -13.19 32.35
CA THR A 169 9.18 -13.26 31.81
C THR A 169 8.70 -14.71 31.76
N SER A 170 7.38 -14.94 31.71
CA SER A 170 6.79 -16.28 31.77
C SER A 170 5.37 -16.28 31.21
N GLY A 171 4.75 -17.45 31.10
CA GLY A 171 3.40 -17.63 30.56
C GLY A 171 3.25 -17.02 29.17
N PHE A 172 2.29 -16.11 29.01
CA PHE A 172 2.06 -15.44 27.72
C PHE A 172 3.20 -14.53 27.26
N LEU A 173 4.17 -14.22 28.12
CA LEU A 173 5.34 -13.42 27.80
C LEU A 173 6.64 -14.24 27.79
N THR A 174 6.54 -15.57 27.74
CA THR A 174 7.72 -16.45 27.58
C THR A 174 8.50 -16.08 26.33
N TYR A 175 7.80 -15.86 25.20
CA TYR A 175 8.37 -15.24 24.00
C TYR A 175 8.29 -13.72 24.11
N ALA A 176 9.27 -13.15 24.82
CA ALA A 176 9.21 -11.77 25.28
C ALA A 176 9.44 -10.70 24.20
N TRP A 177 9.76 -11.09 22.96
CA TRP A 177 9.96 -10.18 21.82
C TRP A 177 8.68 -9.41 21.47
N ILE A 178 7.53 -9.98 21.85
CA ILE A 178 6.19 -9.39 21.71
C ILE A 178 6.12 -7.99 22.34
N ILE A 179 6.87 -7.73 23.42
CA ILE A 179 6.87 -6.44 24.11
C ILE A 179 7.41 -5.31 23.21
N PRO A 180 8.68 -5.34 22.74
CA PRO A 180 9.19 -4.28 21.86
C PRO A 180 8.46 -4.24 20.52
N ALA A 181 8.08 -5.38 19.94
CA ALA A 181 7.34 -5.41 18.68
C ALA A 181 5.94 -4.80 18.81
N GLY A 182 5.20 -5.10 19.88
CA GLY A 182 3.88 -4.52 20.14
C GLY A 182 3.93 -2.99 20.26
N ILE A 183 4.95 -2.44 20.92
CA ILE A 183 5.18 -0.99 21.00
C ILE A 183 5.44 -0.41 19.60
N LEU A 184 6.34 -1.03 18.82
CA LEU A 184 6.67 -0.57 17.48
C LEU A 184 5.46 -0.59 16.54
N VAL A 185 4.69 -1.68 16.55
CA VAL A 185 3.46 -1.84 15.76
C VAL A 185 2.44 -0.76 16.16
N ALA A 186 2.23 -0.50 17.45
CA ALA A 186 1.32 0.53 17.91
C ALA A 186 1.71 1.93 17.41
N VAL A 187 3.01 2.27 17.44
CA VAL A 187 3.52 3.54 16.90
C VAL A 187 3.32 3.62 15.40
N VAL A 188 3.68 2.58 14.64
CA VAL A 188 3.50 2.54 13.19
C VAL A 188 2.02 2.66 12.81
N ALA A 189 1.14 1.95 13.52
CA ALA A 189 -0.31 2.03 13.34
C ALA A 189 -0.83 3.46 13.62
N ALA A 190 -0.45 4.08 14.73
CA ALA A 190 -0.87 5.45 15.05
C ALA A 190 -0.46 6.46 13.96
N LEU A 191 0.74 6.31 13.39
CA LEU A 191 1.25 7.20 12.34
C LEU A 191 0.58 6.96 10.97
N CYS A 192 0.31 5.70 10.62
CA CYS A 192 -0.04 5.29 9.26
C CYS A 192 -1.52 4.96 9.07
N LEU A 193 -2.23 4.47 10.08
CA LEU A 193 -3.62 4.01 9.96
C LEU A 193 -4.58 5.09 9.43
N PRO A 194 -4.54 6.36 9.90
CA PRO A 194 -5.41 7.40 9.35
C PRO A 194 -5.18 7.68 7.86
N MET A 195 -3.97 7.45 7.37
CA MET A 195 -3.62 7.58 5.95
C MET A 195 -4.14 6.39 5.14
N ILE A 196 -3.97 5.17 5.67
CA ILE A 196 -4.44 3.93 5.03
C ILE A 196 -5.96 3.94 4.89
N LEU A 197 -6.70 4.33 5.93
CA LEU A 197 -8.17 4.34 5.97
C LEU A 197 -8.83 5.18 4.87
N ARG A 198 -8.11 6.13 4.26
CA ARG A 198 -8.60 6.98 3.18
C ARG A 198 -8.44 6.36 1.80
N ARG A 199 -7.95 5.13 1.70
CA ARG A 199 -7.58 4.49 0.43
C ARG A 199 -8.52 3.31 0.10
N PRO A 200 -8.78 3.04 -1.18
CA PRO A 200 -9.49 1.84 -1.57
C PRO A 200 -8.70 0.60 -1.11
N GLY A 201 -9.40 -0.42 -0.61
CA GLY A 201 -8.77 -1.63 -0.06
C GLY A 201 -8.30 -1.52 1.39
N ALA A 202 -8.47 -0.37 2.07
CA ALA A 202 -8.05 -0.17 3.46
C ALA A 202 -8.53 -1.27 4.40
N TYR A 203 -9.82 -1.61 4.37
CA TYR A 203 -10.39 -2.63 5.25
C TYR A 203 -9.82 -4.03 5.01
N ILE A 204 -9.38 -4.33 3.78
CA ILE A 204 -8.73 -5.61 3.46
C ILE A 204 -7.31 -5.62 4.05
N VAL A 205 -6.56 -4.53 3.90
CA VAL A 205 -5.23 -4.40 4.52
C VAL A 205 -5.32 -4.50 6.04
N ILE A 206 -6.30 -3.83 6.65
CA ILE A 206 -6.51 -3.86 8.11
C ILE A 206 -6.92 -5.26 8.57
N ALA A 207 -7.81 -5.95 7.83
CA ALA A 207 -8.18 -7.32 8.14
C ALA A 207 -6.96 -8.26 8.05
N GLY A 208 -6.14 -8.13 7.00
CA GLY A 208 -4.91 -8.91 6.85
C GLY A 208 -3.91 -8.65 7.99
N ALA A 209 -3.70 -7.38 8.33
CA ALA A 209 -2.85 -7.01 9.46
C ALA A 209 -3.38 -7.53 10.81
N ALA A 210 -4.71 -7.51 11.03
CA ALA A 210 -5.30 -8.05 12.25
C ALA A 210 -5.16 -9.57 12.35
N VAL A 211 -5.33 -10.29 11.23
CA VAL A 211 -5.12 -11.75 11.17
C VAL A 211 -3.65 -12.10 11.42
N PHE A 212 -2.72 -11.37 10.79
CA PHE A 212 -1.28 -11.53 11.02
C PHE A 212 -0.91 -11.29 12.48
N LEU A 213 -1.32 -10.16 13.06
CA LEU A 213 -1.01 -9.82 14.46
C LEU A 213 -1.67 -10.78 15.45
N PHE A 214 -2.82 -11.36 15.11
CA PHE A 214 -3.44 -12.37 15.95
C PHE A 214 -2.63 -13.68 15.98
N GLY A 215 -1.99 -14.07 14.87
CA GLY A 215 -0.98 -15.14 14.87
C GLY A 215 0.23 -14.74 15.72
N ALA A 216 1.00 -13.76 15.22
CA ALA A 216 2.30 -13.35 15.75
C ALA A 216 2.27 -12.87 17.21
N VAL A 217 1.16 -12.32 17.69
CA VAL A 217 1.07 -11.89 19.09
C VAL A 217 0.16 -12.82 19.87
N GLY A 218 -1.02 -13.14 19.35
CA GLY A 218 -2.02 -13.89 20.11
C GLY A 218 -1.65 -15.36 20.28
N LEU A 219 -1.48 -16.07 19.16
CA LEU A 219 -1.21 -17.51 19.19
C LEU A 219 0.21 -17.81 19.67
N GLU A 220 1.19 -17.00 19.29
CA GLU A 220 2.55 -17.19 19.78
C GLU A 220 2.67 -16.98 21.30
N SER A 221 2.00 -15.96 21.85
CA SER A 221 1.92 -15.81 23.32
C SER A 221 1.34 -17.05 23.98
N ALA A 222 0.29 -17.64 23.40
CA ALA A 222 -0.31 -18.87 23.92
C ALA A 222 0.66 -20.06 23.76
N GLY A 223 1.42 -20.13 22.67
CA GLY A 223 2.51 -21.09 22.44
C GLY A 223 3.56 -21.01 23.53
N GLY A 224 4.00 -19.78 23.84
CA GLY A 224 4.92 -19.49 24.93
C GLY A 224 4.41 -19.96 26.29
N ALA A 225 3.11 -19.78 26.57
CA ALA A 225 2.50 -20.23 27.82
C ALA A 225 2.42 -21.75 27.94
N VAL A 226 2.22 -22.46 26.83
CA VAL A 226 2.27 -23.92 26.77
C VAL A 226 3.71 -24.42 26.93
N PHE A 227 4.66 -23.78 26.25
CA PHE A 227 6.08 -24.12 26.33
C PHE A 227 6.62 -23.92 27.75
N ASP A 228 6.27 -22.83 28.42
CA ASP A 228 6.69 -22.55 29.81
C ASP A 228 6.28 -23.66 30.79
N GLN A 229 5.09 -24.24 30.59
CA GLN A 229 4.58 -25.32 31.45
C GLN A 229 5.15 -26.69 31.14
N THR A 230 5.51 -26.95 29.87
CA THR A 230 5.80 -28.31 29.38
C THR A 230 7.25 -28.51 28.97
N GLY A 231 7.94 -27.44 28.56
CA GLY A 231 9.27 -27.47 27.96
C GLY A 231 9.33 -28.23 26.62
N ASP A 232 8.20 -28.62 26.04
CA ASP A 232 8.13 -29.58 24.94
C ASP A 232 7.53 -28.96 23.67
N VAL A 233 8.41 -28.53 22.76
CA VAL A 233 8.04 -28.02 21.44
C VAL A 233 7.52 -29.10 20.49
N ASN A 234 7.72 -30.39 20.83
CA ASN A 234 7.23 -31.52 20.04
C ASN A 234 5.84 -31.98 20.50
N ALA A 235 5.33 -31.45 21.61
CA ALA A 235 3.99 -31.76 22.09
C ALA A 235 2.94 -31.46 21.02
N PHE A 236 1.96 -32.34 20.88
CA PHE A 236 0.89 -32.19 19.88
C PHE A 236 0.16 -30.85 20.00
N GLY A 237 -0.16 -30.43 21.23
CA GLY A 237 -0.83 -29.15 21.48
C GLY A 237 0.01 -27.94 21.06
N TYR A 238 1.33 -28.00 21.29
CA TYR A 238 2.26 -26.95 20.87
C TYR A 238 2.34 -26.88 19.34
N ASN A 239 2.53 -28.02 18.66
CA ASN A 239 2.56 -28.06 17.19
C ASN A 239 1.26 -27.57 16.55
N VAL A 240 0.10 -27.89 17.12
CA VAL A 240 -1.19 -27.36 16.62
C VAL A 240 -1.25 -25.84 16.74
N LEU A 241 -0.74 -25.29 17.84
CA LEU A 241 -0.75 -23.86 18.10
C LEU A 241 0.22 -23.11 17.18
N ALA A 242 1.47 -23.56 17.10
CA ALA A 242 2.48 -23.02 16.20
C ALA A 242 2.09 -23.16 14.73
N GLY A 243 1.53 -24.30 14.32
CA GLY A 243 1.00 -24.47 12.97
C GLY A 243 -0.17 -23.54 12.65
N SER A 244 -1.00 -23.22 13.65
CA SER A 244 -2.12 -22.27 13.48
C SER A 244 -1.64 -20.83 13.41
N GLU A 245 -0.69 -20.46 14.25
CA GLU A 245 0.00 -19.16 14.26
C GLU A 245 0.54 -18.82 12.86
N GLU A 246 1.42 -19.66 12.35
CA GLU A 246 2.07 -19.54 11.04
C GLU A 246 1.07 -19.51 9.88
N THR A 247 0.02 -20.33 9.97
CA THR A 247 -1.05 -20.33 8.98
C THR A 247 -1.78 -18.98 8.97
N LEU A 248 -2.06 -18.40 10.13
CA LEU A 248 -2.72 -17.11 10.23
C LEU A 248 -1.80 -15.97 9.81
N GLU A 249 -0.51 -16.04 10.11
CA GLU A 249 0.45 -15.05 9.63
C GLU A 249 0.52 -15.01 8.11
N MET A 250 0.79 -16.16 7.47
CA MET A 250 0.78 -16.25 6.02
C MET A 250 -0.55 -15.81 5.42
N ALA A 251 -1.69 -16.23 5.99
CA ALA A 251 -3.01 -15.82 5.52
C ALA A 251 -3.21 -14.31 5.64
N GLY A 252 -2.80 -13.71 6.75
CA GLY A 252 -2.85 -12.27 7.00
C GLY A 252 -2.04 -11.49 5.96
N VAL A 253 -0.83 -11.96 5.63
CA VAL A 253 0.04 -11.36 4.61
C VAL A 253 -0.58 -11.45 3.21
N VAL A 254 -1.19 -12.59 2.86
CA VAL A 254 -1.91 -12.77 1.58
C VAL A 254 -3.13 -11.85 1.48
N ILE A 255 -3.91 -11.73 2.55
CA ILE A 255 -5.06 -10.81 2.61
C ILE A 255 -4.57 -9.36 2.47
N ALA A 256 -3.52 -8.98 3.20
CA ALA A 256 -2.93 -7.65 3.10
C ALA A 256 -2.44 -7.35 1.67
N MET A 257 -1.83 -8.34 0.99
CA MET A 257 -1.42 -8.22 -0.41
C MET A 257 -2.60 -7.91 -1.34
N ALA A 258 -3.73 -8.61 -1.17
CA ALA A 258 -4.95 -8.33 -1.93
C ALA A 258 -5.44 -6.89 -1.72
N GLY A 259 -5.40 -6.41 -0.47
CA GLY A 259 -5.74 -5.03 -0.13
C GLY A 259 -4.79 -3.99 -0.75
N LEU A 260 -3.48 -4.25 -0.72
CA LEU A 260 -2.45 -3.39 -1.30
C LEU A 260 -2.54 -3.33 -2.82
N LEU A 261 -2.80 -4.46 -3.49
CA LEU A 261 -3.05 -4.50 -4.93
C LEU A 261 -4.27 -3.67 -5.32
N ARG A 262 -5.37 -3.75 -4.54
CA ARG A 262 -6.55 -2.89 -4.73
C ARG A 262 -6.25 -1.42 -4.48
N MET A 263 -5.40 -1.13 -3.51
CA MET A 263 -4.96 0.23 -3.20
C MET A 263 -4.14 0.84 -4.33
N ALA A 264 -3.20 0.07 -4.88
CA ALA A 264 -2.38 0.44 -6.04
C ALA A 264 -3.23 0.62 -7.31
N ALA A 265 -4.25 -0.21 -7.51
CA ALA A 265 -5.21 -0.03 -8.60
C ALA A 265 -5.94 1.32 -8.52
N GLY A 266 -6.42 1.67 -7.32
CA GLY A 266 -7.18 2.89 -7.08
C GLY A 266 -6.35 4.18 -7.11
N SER A 267 -5.02 4.10 -7.00
CA SER A 267 -4.13 5.27 -7.14
C SER A 267 -3.83 5.62 -8.60
N GLY A 268 -4.37 4.88 -9.58
CA GLY A 268 -4.09 5.08 -10.99
C GLY A 268 -2.72 4.58 -11.43
N LEU A 269 -2.04 3.79 -10.58
CA LEU A 269 -0.75 3.18 -10.89
C LEU A 269 -0.89 2.26 -12.11
N ARG A 270 -0.14 2.58 -13.18
CA ARG A 270 -0.03 1.74 -14.37
C ARG A 270 1.27 0.97 -14.30
N ILE A 271 1.19 -0.33 -14.02
CA ILE A 271 2.32 -1.24 -14.25
C ILE A 271 2.18 -1.73 -15.68
N ALA A 272 3.13 -1.35 -16.55
CA ALA A 272 3.24 -1.81 -17.94
C ALA A 272 1.98 -1.60 -18.83
N GLY A 273 1.29 -0.46 -18.70
CA GLY A 273 0.18 -0.09 -19.59
C GLY A 273 -1.14 -0.82 -19.32
N THR A 274 -1.15 -1.90 -18.54
CA THR A 274 -2.38 -2.53 -18.06
C THR A 274 -2.99 -1.74 -16.91
N ARG A 275 -4.23 -1.28 -17.10
CA ARG A 275 -5.08 -0.81 -16.00
C ARG A 275 -5.36 -2.03 -15.10
N PHE A 276 -5.21 -1.87 -13.78
CA PHE A 276 -5.87 -2.77 -12.86
C PHE A 276 -7.38 -2.58 -13.04
N VAL A 277 -8.02 -3.47 -13.80
CA VAL A 277 -9.47 -3.49 -13.92
C VAL A 277 -9.99 -4.38 -12.80
N ASP A 278 -10.70 -3.77 -11.86
CA ASP A 278 -11.50 -4.49 -10.89
C ASP A 278 -12.64 -5.19 -11.65
N SER A 279 -12.55 -6.51 -11.82
CA SER A 279 -13.53 -7.29 -12.56
C SER A 279 -14.76 -7.67 -11.73
N SER A 280 -14.97 -7.07 -10.56
CA SER A 280 -16.18 -7.26 -9.74
C SER A 280 -17.21 -6.14 -9.94
N ARG A 281 -17.67 -5.96 -11.17
CA ARG A 281 -18.96 -5.33 -11.48
C ARG A 281 -19.83 -6.33 -12.22
#